data_AF-A0A915PCF7-F1
#
_entry.id   AF-A0A915PCF7-F1
#
_cell.length_a   1.000
_cell.length_b   1.000
_cell.length_c   1.000
_cell.angle_alpha   90.00
_cell.angle_beta   90.00
_cell.angle_gamma   90.00
#
_symmetry.space_group_name_H-M   'P 1'
#
loop_
_entity.id
_entity.type
_entity.pdbx_description
1 polymer ?
#
loop_
_entity_poly.entity_id
_entity_poly.type
_entity_poly.pdbx_seq_one_letter_code
_entity_poly.pdbx_strand_id
1 'polypeptide(L)'
;MTNKEEAFPFVRIFGAFSYLILTITSLTMNILLALILLKGWKQFRKNVFYRIVWQLIFADLFAQIVQLFVAVPTTFVGQKWGYYASTYLPAAMLLAYFAIYIRVRYFVNTNLFQMSSIEKERKKREKSVLLQAFLICGFLELQDLAFIYIPKIPVEGQWSYLLTFTINWSGILLNSMSPIILFNFNKEIAEGLKKLIGDNILQRFSSVTHVHSIQQTSMQSAQH
;
A
#
# COMPACT_ATOMS: atom_id res chain seq x y z
N MET A 1 -14.47 -38.89 10.25
CA MET A 1 -13.12 -38.94 9.68
C MET A 1 -13.16 -38.20 8.36
N THR A 2 -12.87 -36.90 8.36
CA THR A 2 -12.78 -36.11 7.12
C THR A 2 -11.46 -36.47 6.45
N ASN A 3 -11.52 -37.11 5.28
CA ASN A 3 -10.35 -37.29 4.42
C ASN A 3 -9.71 -35.91 4.25
N LYS A 4 -8.45 -35.75 4.70
CA LYS A 4 -7.69 -34.53 4.45
C LYS A 4 -7.39 -34.52 2.96
N GLU A 5 -8.22 -33.82 2.20
CA GLU A 5 -7.93 -33.59 0.78
C GLU A 5 -6.69 -32.71 0.70
N GLU A 6 -5.55 -33.32 0.41
CA GLU A 6 -4.32 -32.59 0.23
C GLU A 6 -4.40 -31.75 -1.05
N ALA A 7 -4.14 -30.45 -0.94
CA ALA A 7 -4.03 -29.60 -2.14
C ALA A 7 -2.99 -30.16 -3.11
N PHE A 8 -3.27 -30.08 -4.41
CA PHE A 8 -2.30 -30.47 -5.42
C PHE A 8 -1.00 -29.67 -5.25
N PRO A 9 0.18 -30.31 -5.43
CA PRO A 9 1.47 -29.64 -5.25
C PRO A 9 1.59 -28.40 -6.15
N PHE A 10 1.01 -28.46 -7.36
CA PHE A 10 0.97 -27.34 -8.29
C PHE A 10 0.25 -26.10 -7.71
N VAL A 11 -0.90 -26.30 -7.06
CA VAL A 11 -1.69 -25.22 -6.45
C VAL A 11 -0.92 -24.55 -5.31
N ARG A 12 -0.16 -25.34 -4.52
CA ARG A 12 0.70 -24.81 -3.45
C ARG A 12 1.86 -23.98 -3.99
N ILE A 13 2.55 -24.46 -5.02
CA ILE A 13 3.68 -23.75 -5.65
C ILE A 13 3.19 -22.44 -6.28
N PHE A 14 2.07 -22.49 -7.00
CA PHE A 14 1.45 -21.31 -7.58
C PHE A 14 1.06 -20.28 -6.52
N GLY A 15 0.41 -20.72 -5.44
CA GLY A 15 0.10 -19.88 -4.29
C GLY A 15 1.34 -19.23 -3.67
N ALA A 16 2.39 -20.02 -3.40
CA ALA A 16 3.66 -19.53 -2.86
C ALA A 16 4.28 -18.43 -3.73
N PHE A 17 4.36 -18.69 -5.03
CA PHE A 17 4.98 -17.80 -5.99
C PHE A 17 4.18 -16.49 -6.15
N SER A 18 2.85 -16.59 -6.22
CA SER A 18 1.98 -15.42 -6.29
C SER A 18 2.11 -14.54 -5.04
N TYR A 19 2.15 -15.14 -3.84
CA TYR A 19 2.38 -14.40 -2.60
C TYR A 19 3.73 -13.72 -2.57
N LEU A 20 4.78 -14.40 -3.02
CA LEU A 20 6.13 -13.84 -3.06
C LEU A 20 6.16 -12.59 -3.93
N ILE A 21 5.62 -12.67 -5.16
CA ILE A 21 5.57 -11.52 -6.08
C ILE A 21 4.77 -10.37 -5.46
N LEU A 22 3.53 -10.64 -5.02
CA LEU A 22 2.66 -9.61 -4.47
C LEU A 22 3.27 -8.95 -3.21
N THR A 23 3.89 -9.74 -2.34
CA THR A 23 4.55 -9.23 -1.13
C THR A 23 5.76 -8.37 -1.48
N ILE A 24 6.60 -8.80 -2.42
CA ILE A 24 7.75 -8.00 -2.88
C ILE A 24 7.28 -6.68 -3.48
N THR A 25 6.25 -6.69 -4.34
CA THR A 25 5.69 -5.47 -4.92
C THR A 25 5.12 -4.55 -3.85
N SER A 26 4.33 -5.09 -2.92
CA SER A 26 3.70 -4.32 -1.83
C SER A 26 4.73 -3.72 -0.88
N LEU A 27 5.76 -4.48 -0.52
CA LEU A 27 6.86 -4.04 0.33
C LEU A 27 7.68 -2.96 -0.37
N THR A 28 7.98 -3.15 -1.66
CA THR A 28 8.72 -2.16 -2.47
C THR A 28 7.99 -0.82 -2.50
N MET A 29 6.67 -0.82 -2.73
CA MET A 29 5.86 0.40 -2.74
C MET A 29 5.82 1.11 -1.37
N ASN A 30 5.67 0.34 -0.29
CA ASN A 30 5.66 0.90 1.07
C ASN A 30 7.03 1.45 1.49
N ILE A 31 8.12 0.74 1.19
CA ILE A 31 9.49 1.21 1.43
C ILE A 31 9.76 2.48 0.61
N LEU A 32 9.39 2.50 -0.67
CA LEU A 32 9.58 3.66 -1.54
C LEU A 32 8.86 4.89 -0.97
N LEU A 33 7.61 4.73 -0.54
CA LEU A 33 6.85 5.79 0.10
C LEU A 33 7.52 6.24 1.42
N ALA A 34 7.93 5.30 2.27
CA ALA A 34 8.62 5.60 3.52
C ALA A 34 9.90 6.42 3.25
N LEU A 35 10.71 6.05 2.25
CA LEU A 35 11.93 6.77 1.87
C LEU A 35 11.65 8.20 1.42
N ILE A 36 10.61 8.42 0.61
CA ILE A 36 10.21 9.76 0.16
C ILE A 36 9.81 10.62 1.35
N LEU A 37 9.03 10.05 2.26
CA LEU A 37 8.60 10.74 3.46
C LEU A 37 9.78 11.05 4.37
N LEU A 38 10.73 10.11 4.55
CA LEU A 38 11.94 10.33 5.35
C LEU A 38 12.81 11.44 4.77
N LYS A 39 13.01 11.49 3.44
CA LYS A 39 13.77 12.57 2.78
C LYS A 39 13.11 13.94 3.00
N GLY A 40 11.77 13.98 3.02
CA GLY A 40 10.99 15.20 3.28
C GLY A 40 10.69 15.51 4.75
N TRP A 41 11.21 14.73 5.70
CA TRP A 41 10.75 14.75 7.10
C TRP A 41 10.77 16.15 7.74
N LYS A 42 11.84 16.93 7.51
CA LYS A 42 11.99 18.27 8.10
C LYS A 42 10.89 19.23 7.64
N GLN A 43 10.46 19.14 6.39
CA GLN A 43 9.42 19.98 5.81
C GLN A 43 8.02 19.49 6.22
N PHE A 44 7.81 18.18 6.24
CA PHE A 44 6.49 17.61 6.42
C PHE A 44 6.07 17.35 7.88
N ARG A 45 6.99 17.29 8.86
CA ARG A 45 6.63 16.99 10.27
C ARG A 45 5.62 17.97 10.89
N LYS A 46 5.49 19.18 10.33
CA LYS A 46 4.54 20.20 10.80
C LYS A 46 3.10 19.88 10.35
N ASN A 47 2.92 19.10 9.28
CA ASN A 47 1.61 18.74 8.76
C ASN A 47 1.03 17.54 9.51
N VAL A 48 -0.21 17.67 10.01
CA VAL A 48 -0.95 16.58 10.66
C VAL A 48 -1.15 15.40 9.70
N PHE A 49 -1.40 15.70 8.41
CA PHE A 49 -1.51 14.68 7.36
C PHE A 49 -0.31 13.74 7.30
N TYR A 50 0.91 14.27 7.45
CA TYR A 50 2.12 13.47 7.41
C TYR A 50 2.20 12.45 8.54
N ARG A 51 1.77 12.84 9.75
CA ARG A 51 1.70 11.92 10.89
C ARG A 51 0.71 10.78 10.65
N ILE A 52 -0.44 11.08 10.05
CA ILE A 52 -1.45 10.08 9.69
C ILE A 52 -0.88 9.12 8.64
N VAL A 53 -0.26 9.64 7.58
CA VAL A 53 0.36 8.80 6.54
C VAL A 53 1.47 7.91 7.11
N TRP A 54 2.29 8.43 8.03
CA TRP A 54 3.34 7.63 8.67
C TRP A 54 2.77 6.50 9.54
N GLN A 55 1.70 6.78 10.30
CA GLN A 55 0.98 5.75 11.06
C GLN A 55 0.37 4.68 10.15
N LEU A 56 -0.19 5.10 9.00
CA LEU A 56 -0.75 4.18 8.01
C LEU A 56 0.32 3.26 7.40
N ILE A 57 1.47 3.80 6.98
CA ILE A 57 2.58 2.98 6.46
C ILE A 57 3.08 1.99 7.51
N PHE A 58 3.22 2.45 8.75
CA PHE A 58 3.67 1.57 9.83
C PHE A 58 2.67 0.44 10.06
N ALA A 59 1.37 0.75 10.04
CA ALA A 59 0.31 -0.24 10.14
C ALA A 59 0.35 -1.23 8.94
N ASP A 60 0.51 -0.74 7.72
CA ASP A 60 0.57 -1.57 6.49
C ASP A 60 1.80 -2.49 6.51
N LEU A 61 2.98 -1.99 6.90
CA LEU A 61 4.20 -2.79 7.06
C LEU A 61 4.03 -3.85 8.16
N PHE A 62 3.43 -3.50 9.29
CA PHE A 62 3.17 -4.45 10.36
C PHE A 62 2.18 -5.53 9.92
N ALA A 63 1.11 -5.15 9.21
CA ALA A 63 0.14 -6.08 8.64
C ALA A 63 0.81 -7.05 7.65
N GLN A 64 1.70 -6.58 6.79
CA GLN A 64 2.48 -7.44 5.88
C GLN A 64 3.35 -8.44 6.64
N ILE A 65 4.03 -8.02 7.71
CA ILE A 65 4.83 -8.91 8.56
C ILE A 65 3.94 -10.00 9.14
N VAL A 66 2.82 -9.62 9.77
CA VAL A 66 1.85 -10.58 10.33
C VAL A 66 1.33 -11.53 9.25
N GLN A 67 1.02 -11.03 8.06
CA GLN A 67 0.52 -11.85 6.97
C GLN A 67 1.57 -12.86 6.47
N LEU A 68 2.84 -12.45 6.39
CA LEU A 68 3.94 -13.33 6.00
C LEU A 68 4.22 -14.41 7.05
N PHE A 69 4.19 -14.07 8.34
CA PHE A 69 4.49 -15.01 9.43
C PHE A 69 3.31 -15.89 9.85
N VAL A 70 2.07 -15.42 9.68
CA VAL A 70 0.86 -16.12 10.13
C VAL A 70 0.09 -16.68 8.94
N ALA A 71 -0.30 -15.83 7.98
CA ALA A 71 -1.23 -16.23 6.93
C ALA A 71 -0.59 -17.20 5.93
N VAL A 72 0.67 -16.98 5.56
CA VAL A 72 1.39 -17.87 4.63
C VAL A 72 1.54 -19.29 5.21
N PRO A 73 2.11 -19.51 6.42
CA PRO A 73 2.16 -20.84 7.02
C PRO A 73 0.77 -21.46 7.21
N THR A 74 -0.20 -20.67 7.67
CA THR A 74 -1.56 -21.17 7.90
C THR A 74 -2.22 -21.67 6.61
N THR A 75 -2.01 -20.96 5.50
CA THR A 75 -2.50 -21.37 4.17
C THR A 75 -1.90 -22.72 3.75
N PHE A 76 -0.61 -22.96 4.02
CA PHE A 76 0.04 -24.23 3.70
C PHE A 76 -0.40 -25.39 4.60
N VAL A 77 -0.74 -25.12 5.86
CA VAL A 77 -1.31 -26.13 6.78
C VAL A 77 -2.77 -26.46 6.41
N GLY A 78 -3.42 -25.62 5.60
CA GLY A 78 -4.82 -25.83 5.17
C GLY A 78 -5.84 -25.54 6.27
N GLN A 79 -5.47 -24.75 7.29
CA GLN A 79 -6.47 -24.29 8.25
C GLN A 79 -7.25 -23.10 7.67
N LYS A 80 -8.56 -23.10 7.93
CA LYS A 80 -9.45 -22.03 7.51
C LYS A 80 -9.12 -20.75 8.28
N TRP A 81 -8.59 -19.75 7.57
CA TRP A 81 -8.30 -18.43 8.12
C TRP A 81 -9.55 -17.55 8.01
N GLY A 82 -9.81 -16.70 9.02
CA GLY A 82 -10.92 -15.73 8.99
C GLY A 82 -12.23 -16.14 9.66
N TYR A 83 -12.38 -17.40 10.11
CA TYR A 83 -13.63 -17.84 10.78
C TYR A 83 -13.90 -17.13 12.11
N TYR A 84 -12.84 -16.68 12.79
CA TYR A 84 -12.92 -15.95 14.07
C TYR A 84 -12.89 -14.43 13.92
N ALA A 85 -12.88 -13.91 12.68
CA ALA A 85 -12.94 -12.47 12.47
C ALA A 85 -14.32 -11.94 12.91
N SER A 86 -14.32 -10.90 13.75
CA SER A 86 -15.56 -10.29 14.25
C SER A 86 -16.39 -9.75 13.09
N THR A 87 -17.55 -10.35 12.84
CA THR A 87 -18.43 -10.01 11.70
C THR A 87 -19.01 -8.60 11.80
N TYR A 88 -19.14 -8.06 13.01
CA TYR A 88 -19.86 -6.82 13.26
C TYR A 88 -18.96 -5.58 13.36
N LEU A 89 -17.67 -5.78 13.63
CA LEU A 89 -16.74 -4.68 13.92
C LEU A 89 -16.41 -3.86 12.66
N PRO A 90 -16.09 -4.46 11.51
CA PRO A 90 -15.86 -3.71 10.27
C PRO A 90 -17.10 -2.94 9.80
N ALA A 91 -18.26 -3.61 9.77
CA ALA A 91 -19.50 -2.96 9.35
C ALA A 91 -19.89 -1.74 10.22
N ALA A 92 -19.63 -1.81 11.53
CA ALA A 92 -19.83 -0.67 12.41
C ALA A 92 -18.82 0.47 12.15
N MET A 93 -17.56 0.13 11.83
CA MET A 93 -16.55 1.12 11.42
C MET A 93 -16.93 1.81 10.10
N LEU A 94 -17.38 1.06 9.08
CA LEU A 94 -17.84 1.63 7.81
C LEU A 94 -18.94 2.67 8.02
N LEU A 95 -19.95 2.32 8.81
CA LEU A 95 -21.07 3.21 9.12
C LEU A 95 -20.61 4.48 9.84
N ALA A 96 -19.69 4.35 10.80
CA ALA A 96 -19.11 5.49 11.50
C ALA A 96 -18.33 6.40 10.54
N TYR A 97 -17.50 5.84 9.65
CA TYR A 97 -16.74 6.62 8.67
C TYR A 97 -17.63 7.28 7.63
N PHE A 98 -18.67 6.59 7.17
CA PHE A 98 -19.64 7.15 6.24
C PHE A 98 -20.39 8.33 6.87
N ALA A 99 -20.80 8.21 8.14
CA ALA A 99 -21.42 9.30 8.87
C ALA A 99 -20.47 10.50 9.05
N ILE A 100 -19.20 10.27 9.37
CA ILE A 100 -18.17 11.31 9.46
C ILE A 100 -17.98 11.99 8.09
N TYR A 101 -17.88 11.20 7.02
CA TYR A 101 -17.73 11.71 5.65
C TYR A 101 -18.90 12.61 5.25
N ILE A 102 -20.14 12.16 5.48
CA ILE A 102 -21.35 12.94 5.23
C ILE A 102 -21.30 14.25 6.03
N ARG A 103 -21.01 14.17 7.34
CA ARG A 103 -20.97 15.36 8.21
C ARG A 103 -19.94 16.37 7.74
N VAL A 104 -18.73 15.93 7.40
CA VAL A 104 -17.68 16.81 6.88
C VAL A 104 -18.09 17.40 5.53
N ARG A 105 -18.66 16.60 4.63
CA ARG A 105 -19.09 17.08 3.32
C ARG A 105 -20.19 18.12 3.42
N TYR A 106 -21.21 17.90 4.26
CA TYR A 106 -22.27 18.87 4.49
C TYR A 106 -21.72 20.15 5.14
N PHE A 107 -20.91 20.03 6.19
CA PHE A 107 -20.35 21.19 6.90
C PHE A 107 -19.41 22.04 6.03
N VAL A 108 -18.62 21.41 5.17
CA VAL A 108 -17.72 22.11 4.25
C VAL A 108 -18.50 22.76 3.10
N ASN A 109 -19.59 22.13 2.64
CA ASN A 109 -20.41 22.66 1.54
C ASN A 109 -21.21 23.90 1.97
N THR A 110 -21.74 23.94 3.19
CA THR A 110 -22.50 25.10 3.69
C THR A 110 -21.62 26.32 3.94
N ASN A 111 -20.37 26.12 4.39
CA ASN A 111 -19.42 27.21 4.65
C ASN A 111 -18.61 27.63 3.41
N LEU A 112 -19.02 27.23 2.19
CA LEU A 112 -18.26 27.50 0.96
C LEU A 112 -18.56 28.85 0.31
N PHE A 113 -19.68 29.49 0.67
CA PHE A 113 -20.20 30.64 -0.07
C PHE A 113 -19.49 31.98 0.24
N GLN A 114 -18.61 32.04 1.24
CA GLN A 114 -18.04 33.30 1.77
C GLN A 114 -16.50 33.37 1.81
N MET A 115 -15.78 32.57 1.02
CA MET A 115 -14.31 32.44 1.17
C MET A 115 -13.47 33.13 0.08
N SER A 116 -12.36 33.70 0.53
CA SER A 116 -11.29 34.37 -0.24
C SER A 116 -10.54 33.42 -1.18
N SER A 117 -9.77 33.96 -2.13
CA SER A 117 -8.99 33.17 -3.11
C SER A 117 -7.94 32.26 -2.44
N ILE A 118 -7.32 32.69 -1.34
CA ILE A 118 -6.35 31.90 -0.56
C ILE A 118 -7.03 30.69 0.09
N GLU A 119 -8.26 30.87 0.57
CA GLU A 119 -9.04 29.79 1.16
C GLU A 119 -9.53 28.78 0.12
N LYS A 120 -9.74 29.19 -1.14
CA LYS A 120 -10.07 28.27 -2.25
C LYS A 120 -8.97 27.24 -2.48
N GLU A 121 -7.70 27.67 -2.50
CA GLU A 121 -6.55 26.76 -2.65
C GLU A 121 -6.40 25.81 -1.46
N ARG A 122 -6.62 26.31 -0.24
CA ARG A 122 -6.62 25.46 0.96
C ARG A 122 -7.74 24.41 0.89
N LYS A 123 -8.95 24.80 0.51
CA LYS A 123 -10.09 23.89 0.34
C LYS A 123 -9.85 22.84 -0.75
N LYS A 124 -9.16 23.18 -1.83
CA LYS A 124 -8.78 22.22 -2.87
C LYS A 124 -7.85 21.13 -2.32
N ARG A 125 -6.86 21.52 -1.49
CA ARG A 125 -6.01 20.56 -0.78
C ARG A 125 -6.80 19.69 0.20
N GLU A 126 -7.67 20.29 1.00
CA GLU A 126 -8.53 19.57 1.95
C GLU A 126 -9.43 18.55 1.24
N LYS A 127 -10.04 18.92 0.10
CA LYS A 127 -10.84 17.99 -0.71
C LYS A 127 -10.03 16.80 -1.22
N SER A 128 -8.79 17.03 -1.67
CA SER A 128 -7.92 15.93 -2.14
C SER A 128 -7.58 14.97 -1.00
N VAL A 129 -7.21 15.50 0.17
CA VAL A 129 -6.92 14.68 1.37
C VAL A 129 -8.15 13.88 1.81
N LEU A 130 -9.33 14.51 1.78
CA LEU A 130 -10.58 13.84 2.14
C LEU A 130 -10.95 12.74 1.14
N LEU A 131 -10.71 12.97 -0.16
CA LEU A 131 -10.89 11.94 -1.19
C LEU A 131 -9.92 10.77 -1.00
N GLN A 132 -8.65 11.03 -0.68
CA GLN A 132 -7.67 9.99 -0.39
C GLN A 132 -8.11 9.12 0.80
N ALA A 133 -8.48 9.75 1.91
CA ALA A 133 -8.94 9.05 3.10
C ALA A 133 -10.21 8.23 2.82
N PHE A 134 -11.15 8.78 2.04
CA PHE A 134 -12.35 8.07 1.62
C PHE A 134 -12.04 6.84 0.76
N LEU A 135 -11.11 6.95 -0.20
CA LEU A 135 -10.71 5.83 -1.04
C LEU A 135 -10.02 4.74 -0.21
N ILE A 136 -9.05 5.09 0.63
CA ILE A 136 -8.33 4.13 1.49
C ILE A 136 -9.32 3.39 2.40
N CYS A 137 -10.25 4.13 3.03
CA CYS A 137 -11.29 3.54 3.87
C CYS A 137 -12.24 2.64 3.08
N GLY A 138 -12.67 3.06 1.88
CA GLY A 138 -13.54 2.24 1.03
C GLY A 138 -12.90 0.91 0.64
N PHE A 139 -11.59 0.90 0.36
CA PHE A 139 -10.86 -0.34 0.07
C PHE A 139 -10.67 -1.22 1.31
N LEU A 140 -10.37 -0.64 2.49
CA LEU A 140 -10.28 -1.38 3.76
C LEU A 140 -11.57 -2.14 4.04
N GLU A 141 -12.70 -1.46 3.89
CA GLU A 141 -14.00 -2.04 4.16
C GLU A 141 -14.42 -3.08 3.11
N LEU A 142 -14.08 -2.85 1.85
CA LEU A 142 -14.29 -3.85 0.80
C LEU A 142 -13.54 -5.16 1.10
N GLN A 143 -12.31 -5.05 1.61
CA GLN A 143 -11.55 -6.22 2.06
C GLN A 143 -12.21 -6.91 3.26
N ASP A 144 -12.65 -6.15 4.26
CA ASP A 144 -13.28 -6.74 5.44
C ASP A 144 -14.58 -7.47 5.07
N LEU A 145 -15.36 -6.92 4.13
CA LEU A 145 -16.50 -7.63 3.54
C LEU A 145 -16.06 -8.91 2.84
N ALA A 146 -14.97 -8.88 2.06
CA ALA A 146 -14.42 -10.08 1.44
C ALA A 146 -14.03 -11.14 2.49
N PHE A 147 -13.40 -10.74 3.61
CA PHE A 147 -13.04 -11.63 4.71
C PHE A 147 -14.25 -12.20 5.46
N ILE A 148 -15.37 -11.49 5.48
CA ILE A 148 -16.62 -11.97 6.10
C ILE A 148 -17.37 -12.93 5.18
N TYR A 149 -17.50 -12.59 3.89
CA TYR A 149 -18.38 -13.31 2.97
C TYR A 149 -17.71 -14.46 2.25
N ILE A 150 -16.43 -14.33 1.85
CA ILE A 150 -15.75 -15.38 1.07
C ILE A 150 -15.64 -16.70 1.85
N PRO A 151 -15.25 -16.73 3.14
CA PRO A 151 -15.16 -17.99 3.90
C PRO A 151 -16.50 -18.71 4.11
N LYS A 152 -17.63 -18.01 3.94
CA LYS A 152 -18.97 -18.58 4.10
C LYS A 152 -19.45 -19.35 2.87
N ILE A 153 -18.78 -19.20 1.73
CA ILE A 153 -19.13 -19.92 0.51
C ILE A 153 -18.75 -21.40 0.71
N PRO A 154 -19.73 -22.33 0.72
CA PRO A 154 -19.44 -23.75 0.92
C PRO A 154 -18.81 -24.29 -0.37
N VAL A 155 -17.48 -24.31 -0.41
CA VAL A 155 -16.70 -24.95 -1.47
C VAL A 155 -15.89 -26.09 -0.89
N GLU A 156 -15.91 -27.22 -1.58
CA GLU A 156 -15.15 -28.42 -1.21
C GLU A 156 -13.92 -28.57 -2.13
N GLY A 157 -12.92 -29.28 -1.61
CA GLY A 157 -11.66 -29.55 -2.30
C GLY A 157 -10.84 -28.34 -2.70
N GLN A 158 -10.31 -28.37 -3.93
CA GLN A 158 -9.30 -27.42 -4.40
C GLN A 158 -9.79 -25.95 -4.42
N TRP A 159 -11.11 -25.74 -4.56
CA TRP A 159 -11.71 -24.41 -4.56
C TRP A 159 -11.56 -23.70 -3.21
N SER A 160 -11.56 -24.43 -2.09
CA SER A 160 -11.33 -23.84 -0.76
C SER A 160 -9.93 -23.23 -0.64
N TYR A 161 -8.93 -23.82 -1.30
CA TYR A 161 -7.58 -23.27 -1.34
C TYR A 161 -7.53 -22.00 -2.19
N LEU A 162 -8.19 -21.99 -3.36
CA LEU A 162 -8.27 -20.79 -4.21
C LEU A 162 -8.98 -19.62 -3.52
N LEU A 163 -10.05 -19.87 -2.77
CA LEU A 163 -10.70 -18.82 -1.97
C LEU A 163 -9.76 -18.27 -0.89
N THR A 164 -9.00 -19.14 -0.23
CA THR A 164 -8.00 -18.73 0.78
C THR A 164 -6.87 -17.91 0.14
N PHE A 165 -6.40 -18.29 -1.05
CA PHE A 165 -5.45 -17.49 -1.83
C PHE A 165 -6.04 -16.12 -2.19
N THR A 166 -7.29 -16.08 -2.67
CA THR A 166 -7.97 -14.84 -3.05
C THR A 166 -8.08 -13.86 -1.88
N ILE A 167 -8.49 -14.35 -0.70
CA ILE A 167 -8.55 -13.59 0.56
C ILE A 167 -7.17 -12.99 0.88
N ASN A 168 -6.12 -13.81 0.86
CA ASN A 168 -4.79 -13.31 1.18
C ASN A 168 -4.26 -12.33 0.11
N TRP A 169 -4.54 -12.57 -1.17
CA TRP A 169 -4.22 -11.65 -2.24
C TRP A 169 -4.90 -10.30 -2.05
N SER A 170 -6.19 -10.27 -1.67
CA SER A 170 -6.87 -9.01 -1.38
C SER A 170 -6.18 -8.26 -0.22
N GLY A 171 -5.77 -8.98 0.82
CA GLY A 171 -4.96 -8.43 1.92
C GLY A 171 -3.67 -7.74 1.46
N ILE A 172 -2.88 -8.44 0.63
CA ILE A 172 -1.60 -7.90 0.14
C ILE A 172 -1.82 -6.73 -0.84
N LEU A 173 -2.85 -6.83 -1.70
CA LEU A 173 -3.20 -5.78 -2.63
C LEU A 173 -3.65 -4.52 -1.89
N LEU A 174 -4.43 -4.65 -0.82
CA LEU A 174 -4.85 -3.52 -0.01
C LEU A 174 -3.68 -2.79 0.64
N ASN A 175 -2.72 -3.53 1.21
CA ASN A 175 -1.49 -2.94 1.76
C ASN A 175 -0.68 -2.17 0.70
N SER A 176 -0.93 -2.41 -0.59
CA SER A 176 -0.32 -1.68 -1.71
C SER A 176 -1.16 -0.48 -2.17
N MET A 177 -2.44 -0.42 -1.82
CA MET A 177 -3.33 0.66 -2.26
C MET A 177 -3.03 1.98 -1.56
N SER A 178 -2.62 1.97 -0.29
CA SER A 178 -2.30 3.21 0.44
C SER A 178 -1.19 4.00 -0.27
N PRO A 179 -0.03 3.41 -0.62
CA PRO A 179 0.97 4.11 -1.40
C PRO A 179 0.52 4.54 -2.79
N ILE A 180 -0.21 3.68 -3.51
CA ILE A 180 -0.70 3.98 -4.86
C ILE A 180 -1.63 5.21 -4.84
N ILE A 181 -2.56 5.28 -3.90
CA ILE A 181 -3.47 6.41 -3.75
C ILE A 181 -2.68 7.67 -3.39
N LEU A 182 -1.74 7.58 -2.45
CA LEU A 182 -0.91 8.72 -2.06
C LEU A 182 -0.06 9.25 -3.22
N PHE A 183 0.55 8.38 -4.02
CA PHE A 183 1.32 8.79 -5.19
C PHE A 183 0.47 9.44 -6.29
N ASN A 184 -0.77 8.98 -6.50
CA ASN A 184 -1.63 9.53 -7.54
C ASN A 184 -2.27 10.87 -7.15
N PHE A 185 -2.69 11.02 -5.89
CA PHE A 185 -3.48 12.18 -5.47
C PHE A 185 -2.66 13.26 -4.78
N ASN A 186 -1.43 12.97 -4.33
CA ASN A 186 -0.57 13.96 -3.69
C ASN A 186 0.60 14.35 -4.61
N LYS A 187 0.45 15.51 -5.27
CA LYS A 187 1.46 16.06 -6.20
C LYS A 187 2.82 16.26 -5.53
N GLU A 188 2.86 16.68 -4.28
CA GLU A 188 4.12 16.91 -3.56
C GLU A 188 4.89 15.60 -3.35
N ILE A 189 4.18 14.51 -3.01
CA ILE A 189 4.78 13.18 -2.88
C ILE A 189 5.22 12.66 -4.26
N ALA A 190 4.40 12.84 -5.30
CA ALA A 190 4.73 12.43 -6.66
C ALA A 190 5.95 13.18 -7.23
N GLU A 191 6.07 14.47 -6.95
CA GLU A 191 7.24 15.27 -7.31
C GLU A 191 8.47 14.84 -6.51
N GLY A 192 8.31 14.52 -5.22
CA GLY A 192 9.36 13.93 -4.40
C GLY A 192 9.87 12.59 -4.97
N LEU A 193 8.96 11.74 -5.46
CA LEU A 193 9.30 10.50 -6.15
C LEU A 193 10.06 10.76 -7.45
N LYS A 194 9.57 11.66 -8.30
CA LYS A 194 10.23 12.05 -9.56
C LYS A 194 11.64 12.57 -9.31
N LYS A 195 11.82 13.40 -8.28
CA LYS A 195 13.13 13.90 -7.88
C LYS A 195 14.06 12.78 -7.40
N LEU A 196 13.56 11.86 -6.57
CA LEU A 196 14.34 10.71 -6.10
C LEU A 196 14.79 9.78 -7.24
N ILE A 197 13.90 9.49 -8.19
CA ILE A 197 14.23 8.68 -9.37
C ILE A 197 15.20 9.45 -10.28
N GLY A 198 14.93 10.73 -10.55
CA GLY A 198 15.75 11.58 -11.40
C GLY A 198 17.17 11.76 -10.86
N ASP A 199 17.32 12.11 -9.58
CA ASP A 199 18.61 12.31 -8.92
C ASP A 199 19.46 11.02 -8.96
N ASN A 200 18.87 9.85 -8.69
CA ASN A 200 19.57 8.56 -8.68
C ASN A 200 20.01 8.12 -10.09
N ILE A 201 19.18 8.33 -11.11
CA ILE A 201 19.55 8.03 -12.50
C ILE A 201 20.69 8.94 -12.94
N LEU A 202 20.59 10.25 -12.66
CA LEU A 202 21.62 11.22 -13.06
C LEU A 202 22.97 10.95 -12.40
N GLN A 203 22.99 10.63 -11.10
CA GLN A 203 24.22 10.27 -10.39
C GLN A 203 24.87 9.02 -10.98
N ARG A 204 24.07 7.99 -11.30
CA ARG A 204 24.58 6.73 -11.85
C ARG A 204 25.18 6.89 -13.25
N PHE A 205 24.65 7.80 -14.06
CA PHE A 205 25.25 8.14 -15.36
C PHE A 205 26.55 8.95 -15.19
N SER A 206 26.60 9.91 -14.27
CA SER A 206 27.80 10.74 -14.05
C SER A 206 29.02 9.95 -13.55
N SER A 207 28.81 8.89 -12.74
CA SER A 207 29.89 8.02 -12.26
C SER A 207 30.48 7.11 -13.35
N VAL A 208 29.71 6.79 -14.40
CA VAL A 208 30.19 5.95 -15.51
C VAL A 208 31.10 6.75 -16.46
N THR A 209 30.83 8.05 -16.64
CA THR A 209 31.62 8.90 -17.54
C THR A 209 33.02 9.21 -17.00
N HIS A 210 33.21 9.26 -15.68
CA HIS A 210 34.50 9.58 -15.07
C HIS A 210 35.53 8.44 -15.08
N VAL A 211 35.10 7.19 -15.29
CA VAL A 211 36.01 6.03 -15.40
C VAL A 211 36.72 6.02 -16.76
N HIS A 212 36.10 6.55 -17.81
CA HIS A 212 36.70 6.58 -19.14
C HIS A 212 37.78 7.66 -19.32
N SER A 213 37.78 8.72 -18.52
CA SER A 213 38.78 9.79 -18.61
C SER A 213 40.08 9.50 -17.86
N ILE A 214 40.12 8.50 -16.97
CA ILE A 214 41.34 8.16 -16.20
C ILE A 214 42.23 7.16 -16.96
N GLN A 215 41.64 6.31 -17.82
CA GLN A 215 42.40 5.29 -18.56
C GLN A 215 43.09 5.81 -19.82
N GLN A 216 42.75 7.03 -20.30
CA GLN A 216 43.46 7.67 -21.41
C GLN A 216 44.75 8.37 -20.97
N THR A 217 44.89 8.75 -19.70
CA THR A 217 46.08 9.49 -19.22
C THR A 217 47.28 8.58 -18.95
N SER A 218 47.08 7.26 -18.77
CA SER A 218 48.18 6.31 -18.53
C SER A 218 48.75 5.66 -19.80
N MET A 219 48.15 5.89 -20.98
CA MET A 219 48.72 5.40 -22.26
C MET A 219 49.62 6.43 -22.96
N GLN A 220 49.55 7.72 -22.59
CA GLN A 220 50.43 8.75 -23.17
C GLN A 220 51.79 8.88 -22.48
N SER A 221 51.99 8.31 -21.28
CA SER A 221 53.28 8.36 -20.60
C SER A 221 54.23 7.20 -20.92
N ALA A 222 53.90 6.35 -21.90
CA ALA A 222 54.75 5.23 -22.34
C ALA A 222 55.36 5.43 -23.75
N GLN A 223 55.24 6.63 -24.31
CA GLN A 223 55.82 6.99 -25.63
C GLN A 223 56.91 8.08 -25.57
N HIS A 224 57.45 8.36 -24.38
CA HIS A 224 58.65 9.17 -24.22
C HIS A 224 59.70 8.42 -23.41
#